data_AF-A0A9E2AW78-F1
#
_entry.id   AF-A0A9E2AW78-F1
#
_cell.length_a   1.000
_cell.length_b   1.000
_cell.length_c   1.000
_cell.angle_alpha   90.00
_cell.angle_beta   90.00
_cell.angle_gamma   90.00
#
_symmetry.space_group_name_H-M   'P 1'
#
loop_
_entity.id
_entity.type
_entity.pdbx_description
1 polymer ?
#
loop_
_entity_poly.entity_id
_entity_poly.type
_entity_poly.pdbx_seq_one_letter_code
_entity_poly.pdbx_strand_id
1 'polypeptide(L)'
;MKELEKTKRISISTVLFILVLIIGVLTFKQPKNVYKKTHGETLKTFTSTNYLVDLDAVDEQNSVLIDVRSKYDYARSHIKNAINLPTAEILDNESITAFKDLKSEGKIAVLYGKNPNEANSAWMILYQLGFDNIKILNVAAHHSENNLLVIKYDLEKPIPKYMDIFKPIAPEKVAVIKKVTPKPPIKVVPKKKKKKRKPEGGC
;
A
#
# COMPACT_ATOMS: atom_id res chain seq x y z
N MET A 1 4.61 59.48 13.47
CA MET A 1 3.21 59.01 13.34
C MET A 1 3.05 58.01 12.19
N LYS A 2 3.33 58.38 10.92
CA LYS A 2 3.14 57.48 9.75
C LYS A 2 3.93 56.17 9.77
N GLU A 3 5.19 56.19 10.20
CA GLU A 3 6.03 54.97 10.25
C GLU A 3 5.51 53.93 11.27
N LEU A 4 4.94 54.40 12.39
CA LEU A 4 4.37 53.55 13.43
C LEU A 4 3.10 52.83 12.93
N GLU A 5 2.27 53.50 12.13
CA GLU A 5 1.10 52.89 11.51
C GLU A 5 1.47 51.82 10.47
N LYS A 6 2.55 52.04 9.72
CA LYS A 6 3.07 51.08 8.74
C LYS A 6 3.57 49.80 9.41
N THR A 7 4.31 49.91 10.52
CA THR A 7 4.77 48.75 11.29
C THR A 7 3.60 47.97 11.92
N LYS A 8 2.59 48.66 12.45
CA LYS A 8 1.36 48.03 12.95
C LYS A 8 0.63 47.22 11.87
N ARG A 9 0.48 47.76 10.66
CA ARG A 9 -0.16 47.06 9.52
C ARG A 9 0.62 45.79 9.09
N ILE A 10 1.95 45.86 9.06
CA ILE A 10 2.81 44.71 8.73
C ILE A 10 2.71 43.64 9.82
N SER A 11 2.69 44.03 11.10
CA SER A 11 2.50 43.12 12.23
C SER A 11 1.13 42.42 12.20
N ILE A 12 0.06 43.17 11.94
CA ILE A 12 -1.29 42.58 11.83
C ILE A 12 -1.37 41.60 10.65
N SER A 13 -0.80 41.96 9.49
CA SER A 13 -0.81 41.10 8.31
C SER A 13 -0.01 39.81 8.53
N THR A 14 1.12 39.88 9.23
CA THR A 14 1.92 38.69 9.57
C THR A 14 1.21 37.79 10.56
N VAL A 15 0.54 38.34 11.59
CA VAL A 15 -0.29 37.55 12.52
C VAL A 15 -1.45 36.87 11.79
N LEU A 16 -2.16 37.58 10.91
CA LEU A 16 -3.24 37.01 10.12
C LEU A 16 -2.74 35.91 9.18
N PHE A 17 -1.59 36.09 8.56
CA PHE A 17 -0.98 35.07 7.69
C PHE A 17 -0.63 33.80 8.46
N ILE A 18 -0.03 33.93 9.65
CA ILE A 18 0.26 32.79 10.54
C ILE A 18 -1.04 32.10 10.96
N LEU A 19 -2.08 32.87 11.30
CA LEU A 19 -3.37 32.33 11.72
C LEU A 19 -4.05 31.54 10.59
N VAL A 20 -3.96 32.03 9.34
CA VAL A 20 -4.43 31.29 8.15
C VAL A 20 -3.64 30.00 7.94
N LEU A 21 -2.32 30.00 8.13
CA LEU A 21 -1.51 28.78 8.03
C LEU A 21 -1.89 27.76 9.11
N ILE A 22 -2.10 28.20 10.35
CA ILE A 22 -2.54 27.34 11.45
C ILE A 22 -3.91 26.73 11.15
N ILE A 23 -4.87 27.55 10.71
CA ILE A 23 -6.19 27.04 10.29
C ILE A 23 -6.01 26.04 9.15
N GLY A 24 -5.19 26.33 8.14
CA GLY A 24 -4.91 25.43 7.02
C GLY A 24 -4.39 24.06 7.48
N VAL A 25 -3.45 24.04 8.43
CA VAL A 25 -2.90 22.80 9.01
C VAL A 25 -3.94 22.06 9.86
N LEU A 26 -4.71 22.77 10.69
CA LEU A 26 -5.72 22.17 11.56
C LEU A 26 -6.95 21.65 10.78
N THR A 27 -7.28 22.26 9.65
CA THR A 27 -8.40 21.85 8.79
C THR A 27 -7.99 20.73 7.80
N PHE A 28 -6.71 20.37 7.76
CA PHE A 28 -6.21 19.31 6.89
C PHE A 28 -6.75 17.95 7.34
N LYS A 29 -7.74 17.43 6.61
CA LYS A 29 -8.30 16.10 6.90
C LYS A 29 -7.24 15.04 6.64
N GLN A 30 -6.98 14.20 7.65
CA GLN A 30 -6.10 13.06 7.47
C GLN A 30 -6.70 12.08 6.45
N PRO A 31 -5.87 11.43 5.63
CA PRO A 31 -6.34 10.37 4.76
C PRO A 31 -6.94 9.23 5.60
N LYS A 32 -8.08 8.69 5.17
CA LYS A 32 -8.81 7.64 5.92
C LYS A 32 -7.98 6.37 6.11
N ASN A 33 -7.21 6.00 5.10
CA ASN A 33 -6.50 4.73 5.01
C ASN A 33 -4.98 4.98 5.00
N VAL A 34 -4.40 5.15 6.19
CA VAL A 34 -2.94 5.30 6.37
C VAL A 34 -2.32 3.92 6.55
N TYR A 35 -1.30 3.61 5.76
CA TYR A 35 -0.53 2.37 5.95
C TYR A 35 0.23 2.39 7.28
N LYS A 36 0.05 1.32 8.05
CA LYS A 36 0.71 1.08 9.33
C LYS A 36 1.88 0.09 9.22
N LYS A 37 1.88 -0.77 8.21
CA LYS A 37 2.97 -1.72 7.94
C LYS A 37 3.82 -1.25 6.78
N THR A 38 5.13 -1.43 6.91
CA THR A 38 6.11 -1.16 5.87
C THR A 38 6.19 -2.31 4.87
N HIS A 39 6.71 -2.03 3.66
CA HIS A 39 6.95 -3.06 2.65
C HIS A 39 7.85 -4.21 3.16
N GLY A 40 8.83 -3.90 4.01
CA GLY A 40 9.73 -4.91 4.59
C GLY A 40 8.99 -5.87 5.53
N GLU A 41 8.07 -5.36 6.35
CA GLU A 41 7.23 -6.18 7.22
C GLU A 41 6.23 -7.03 6.43
N THR A 42 5.60 -6.44 5.41
CA THR A 42 4.72 -7.18 4.49
C THR A 42 5.48 -8.31 3.80
N LEU A 43 6.67 -8.04 3.27
CA LEU A 43 7.50 -9.05 2.61
C LEU A 43 7.91 -10.17 3.57
N LYS A 44 8.33 -9.83 4.79
CA LYS A 44 8.66 -10.84 5.82
C LYS A 44 7.49 -11.77 6.11
N THR A 45 6.28 -11.22 6.19
CA THR A 45 5.05 -11.97 6.43
C THR A 45 4.73 -12.89 5.25
N PHE A 46 4.85 -12.36 4.02
CA PHE A 46 4.66 -13.12 2.79
C PHE A 46 5.65 -14.28 2.67
N THR A 47 6.95 -14.06 2.94
CA THR A 47 7.98 -15.11 2.91
C THR A 47 7.74 -16.19 3.97
N SER A 48 7.12 -15.85 5.10
CA SER A 48 6.83 -16.82 6.16
C SER A 48 5.64 -17.74 5.86
N THR A 49 4.81 -17.44 4.86
CA THR A 49 3.57 -18.17 4.53
C THR A 49 2.52 -18.28 5.64
N ASN A 50 2.75 -17.66 6.81
CA ASN A 50 1.84 -17.65 7.97
C ASN A 50 0.50 -16.95 7.71
N TYR A 51 0.36 -16.30 6.56
CA TYR A 51 -0.87 -15.67 6.11
C TYR A 51 -1.84 -16.65 5.46
N LEU A 52 -1.42 -17.88 5.15
CA LEU A 52 -2.25 -18.92 4.57
C LEU A 52 -2.79 -19.86 5.67
N VAL A 53 -3.99 -20.39 5.47
CA VAL A 53 -4.61 -21.40 6.33
C VAL A 53 -5.39 -22.40 5.47
N ASP A 54 -5.22 -23.69 5.72
CA ASP A 54 -6.04 -24.73 5.08
C ASP A 54 -7.43 -24.80 5.75
N LEU A 55 -8.45 -25.27 5.02
CA LEU A 55 -9.84 -25.26 5.49
C LEU A 55 -10.06 -26.08 6.77
N ASP A 56 -9.37 -27.20 6.91
CA ASP A 56 -9.38 -28.09 8.07
C ASP A 56 -8.71 -27.48 9.31
N ALA A 57 -7.89 -26.45 9.14
CA ALA A 57 -7.20 -25.75 10.22
C ALA A 57 -7.91 -24.46 10.67
N VAL A 58 -9.08 -24.14 10.10
CA VAL A 58 -9.87 -22.97 10.49
C VAL A 58 -10.64 -23.29 11.77
N ASP A 59 -10.36 -22.52 12.83
CA ASP A 59 -11.12 -22.54 14.08
C ASP A 59 -12.42 -21.76 13.90
N GLU A 60 -13.57 -22.45 13.77
CA GLU A 60 -14.88 -21.83 13.56
C GLU A 60 -15.35 -20.95 14.73
N GLN A 61 -14.85 -21.15 15.95
CA GLN A 61 -15.24 -20.33 17.11
C GLN A 61 -14.47 -19.01 17.15
N ASN A 62 -13.19 -19.03 16.75
CA ASN A 62 -12.31 -17.87 16.80
C ASN A 62 -12.05 -17.21 15.44
N SER A 63 -12.66 -17.71 14.37
CA SER A 63 -12.47 -17.19 13.01
C SER A 63 -13.79 -16.85 12.33
N VAL A 64 -13.74 -15.87 11.44
CA VAL A 64 -14.85 -15.50 10.56
C VAL A 64 -14.39 -15.66 9.12
N LEU A 65 -15.12 -16.49 8.37
CA LEU A 65 -14.90 -16.66 6.94
C LEU A 65 -15.45 -15.45 6.18
N ILE A 66 -14.64 -14.91 5.27
CA ILE A 66 -15.00 -13.72 4.49
C ILE A 66 -14.82 -14.06 3.01
N ASP A 67 -15.95 -14.09 2.30
CA ASP A 67 -15.99 -14.27 0.85
C ASP A 67 -15.69 -12.94 0.18
N VAL A 68 -14.56 -12.84 -0.53
CA VAL A 68 -14.16 -11.62 -1.23
C VAL A 68 -14.62 -11.58 -2.70
N ARG A 69 -15.37 -12.60 -3.14
CA ARG A 69 -15.96 -12.64 -4.48
C ARG A 69 -17.11 -11.64 -4.60
N SER A 70 -17.63 -11.50 -5.82
CA SER A 70 -18.78 -10.64 -6.07
C SER A 70 -20.00 -11.06 -5.26
N LYS A 71 -20.89 -10.10 -4.96
CA LYS A 71 -22.19 -10.36 -4.34
C LYS A 71 -23.01 -11.41 -5.09
N TYR A 72 -22.88 -11.42 -6.43
CA TYR A 72 -23.51 -12.41 -7.28
C TYR A 72 -22.96 -13.82 -7.05
N ASP A 73 -21.62 -13.98 -7.03
CA ASP A 73 -20.99 -15.29 -6.78
C ASP A 73 -21.36 -15.83 -5.39
N TYR A 74 -21.35 -14.97 -4.38
CA TYR A 74 -21.76 -15.31 -3.02
C TYR A 74 -23.23 -15.73 -2.94
N ALA A 75 -24.13 -14.98 -3.57
CA ALA A 75 -25.57 -15.27 -3.57
C ALA A 75 -25.90 -16.60 -4.28
N ARG A 76 -25.13 -17.00 -5.29
CA ARG A 76 -25.29 -18.31 -5.93
C ARG A 76 -24.94 -19.46 -4.98
N SER A 77 -23.77 -19.41 -4.36
CA SER A 77 -23.35 -20.32 -3.29
C SER A 77 -22.07 -19.83 -2.63
N HIS A 78 -21.93 -20.07 -1.34
CA HIS A 78 -20.81 -19.65 -0.49
C HIS A 78 -20.52 -20.70 0.58
N ILE A 79 -19.36 -20.59 1.24
CA ILE A 79 -19.04 -21.44 2.39
C ILE A 79 -19.97 -21.08 3.54
N LYS A 80 -20.51 -22.10 4.24
CA LYS A 80 -21.43 -21.89 5.36
C LYS A 80 -20.81 -20.94 6.39
N ASN A 81 -21.63 -20.04 6.95
CA ASN A 81 -21.25 -19.02 7.94
C ASN A 81 -20.25 -17.96 7.43
N ALA A 82 -19.92 -17.94 6.14
CA ALA A 82 -19.15 -16.84 5.57
C ALA A 82 -19.98 -15.55 5.52
N ILE A 83 -19.31 -14.41 5.57
CA ILE A 83 -19.87 -13.10 5.23
C ILE A 83 -19.30 -12.63 3.89
N ASN A 84 -20.05 -11.85 3.11
CA ASN A 84 -19.54 -11.32 1.85
C ASN A 84 -19.00 -9.90 2.01
N LEU A 85 -17.71 -9.72 1.75
CA LEU A 85 -17.06 -8.42 1.63
C LEU A 85 -16.24 -8.40 0.34
N PRO A 86 -16.86 -8.05 -0.81
CA PRO A 86 -16.19 -8.11 -2.10
C PRO A 86 -14.89 -7.29 -2.12
N THR A 87 -13.85 -7.78 -2.81
CA THR A 87 -12.57 -7.07 -2.92
C THR A 87 -12.71 -5.62 -3.40
N ALA A 88 -13.69 -5.35 -4.28
CA ALA A 88 -13.98 -4.01 -4.79
C ALA A 88 -14.47 -3.02 -3.71
N GLU A 89 -15.10 -3.53 -2.64
CA GLU A 89 -15.74 -2.78 -1.55
C GLU A 89 -14.96 -2.95 -0.22
N ILE A 90 -13.80 -3.60 -0.25
CA ILE A 90 -13.06 -4.02 0.95
C ILE A 90 -12.57 -2.84 1.81
N LEU A 91 -12.46 -1.65 1.20
CA LEU A 91 -12.03 -0.41 1.84
C LEU A 91 -13.18 0.54 2.19
N ASP A 92 -14.41 0.13 1.95
CA ASP A 92 -15.58 0.92 2.32
C ASP A 92 -15.72 0.98 3.85
N ASN A 93 -16.43 2.01 4.34
CA ASN A 93 -16.53 2.26 5.77
C ASN A 93 -17.12 1.04 6.52
N GLU A 94 -18.08 0.35 5.91
CA GLU A 94 -18.72 -0.86 6.48
C GLU A 94 -17.71 -2.01 6.62
N SER A 95 -17.01 -2.35 5.53
CA SER A 95 -15.95 -3.37 5.52
C SER A 95 -14.85 -3.07 6.55
N ILE A 96 -14.35 -1.83 6.56
CA ILE A 96 -13.31 -1.40 7.51
C ILE A 96 -13.80 -1.46 8.96
N THR A 97 -15.07 -1.16 9.21
CA THR A 97 -15.67 -1.30 10.54
C THR A 97 -15.74 -2.78 10.95
N ALA A 98 -16.20 -3.65 10.06
CA ALA A 98 -16.24 -5.09 10.30
C ALA A 98 -14.85 -5.66 10.67
N PHE A 99 -13.78 -5.28 9.94
CA PHE A 99 -12.42 -5.72 10.28
C PHE A 99 -11.90 -5.17 11.61
N LYS A 100 -12.30 -3.95 11.98
CA LYS A 100 -11.95 -3.36 13.29
C LYS A 100 -12.64 -4.12 14.42
N ASP A 101 -13.91 -4.46 14.24
CA ASP A 101 -14.71 -5.20 15.22
C ASP A 101 -14.17 -6.62 15.40
N LEU A 102 -13.87 -7.33 14.30
CA LEU A 102 -13.21 -8.63 14.38
C LEU A 102 -11.87 -8.56 15.13
N LYS A 103 -11.09 -7.50 14.88
CA LYS A 103 -9.82 -7.29 15.55
C LYS A 103 -9.98 -6.97 17.04
N SER A 104 -10.96 -6.15 17.43
CA SER A 104 -11.21 -5.80 18.83
C SER A 104 -11.78 -6.98 19.63
N GLU A 105 -12.56 -7.85 18.97
CA GLU A 105 -13.05 -9.12 19.51
C GLU A 105 -11.98 -10.23 19.58
N GLY A 106 -10.79 -10.01 19.01
CA GLY A 106 -9.72 -11.00 18.97
C GLY A 106 -9.96 -12.14 17.97
N LYS A 107 -10.90 -11.98 17.04
CA LYS A 107 -11.21 -12.97 16.00
C LYS A 107 -10.28 -12.85 14.80
N ILE A 108 -10.09 -13.96 14.09
CA ILE A 108 -9.30 -14.02 12.86
C ILE A 108 -10.23 -13.89 11.65
N ALA A 109 -9.97 -12.92 10.77
CA ALA A 109 -10.66 -12.83 9.50
C ALA A 109 -9.98 -13.73 8.46
N VAL A 110 -10.70 -14.70 7.91
CA VAL A 110 -10.18 -15.68 6.95
C VAL A 110 -10.80 -15.41 5.58
N LEU A 111 -10.04 -14.76 4.71
CA LEU A 111 -10.46 -14.31 3.38
C LEU A 111 -10.39 -15.46 2.37
N TYR A 112 -11.40 -15.63 1.53
CA TYR A 112 -11.37 -16.59 0.43
C TYR A 112 -12.01 -16.06 -0.85
N GLY A 113 -11.46 -16.47 -2.00
CA GLY A 113 -11.99 -16.22 -3.33
C GLY A 113 -12.28 -17.54 -4.07
N LYS A 114 -12.28 -17.53 -5.41
CA LYS A 114 -12.30 -18.81 -6.18
C LYS A 114 -10.99 -19.59 -6.03
N ASN A 115 -9.90 -18.89 -5.75
CA ASN A 115 -8.59 -19.44 -5.42
C ASN A 115 -7.88 -18.44 -4.49
N PRO A 116 -6.76 -18.83 -3.84
CA PRO A 116 -6.07 -17.95 -2.89
C PRO A 116 -5.58 -16.65 -3.53
N ASN A 117 -5.28 -16.66 -4.84
CA ASN A 117 -4.78 -15.48 -5.55
C ASN A 117 -5.81 -14.35 -5.62
N GLU A 118 -7.10 -14.66 -5.68
CA GLU A 118 -8.17 -13.65 -5.68
C GLU A 118 -8.28 -12.89 -4.34
N ALA A 119 -7.87 -13.52 -3.24
CA ALA A 119 -7.86 -12.91 -1.91
C ALA A 119 -6.56 -12.16 -1.58
N ASN A 120 -5.47 -12.38 -2.35
CA ASN A 120 -4.16 -11.78 -2.08
C ASN A 120 -4.19 -10.25 -2.04
N SER A 121 -4.90 -9.59 -2.97
CA SER A 121 -4.96 -8.13 -3.03
C SER A 121 -5.70 -7.53 -1.83
N ALA A 122 -6.85 -8.12 -1.48
CA ALA A 122 -7.62 -7.75 -0.28
C ALA A 122 -6.76 -7.92 0.98
N TRP A 123 -6.15 -9.10 1.15
CA TRP A 123 -5.27 -9.39 2.28
C TRP A 123 -4.10 -8.41 2.38
N MET A 124 -3.41 -8.15 1.27
CA MET A 124 -2.22 -7.29 1.25
C MET A 124 -2.55 -5.87 1.69
N ILE A 125 -3.62 -5.28 1.15
CA ILE A 125 -4.03 -3.92 1.49
C ILE A 125 -4.47 -3.85 2.96
N LEU A 126 -5.31 -4.79 3.42
CA LEU A 126 -5.76 -4.82 4.82
C LEU A 126 -4.58 -5.00 5.79
N TYR A 127 -3.63 -5.87 5.46
CA TYR A 127 -2.41 -6.06 6.25
C TYR A 127 -1.60 -4.77 6.34
N GLN A 128 -1.42 -4.07 5.22
CA GLN A 128 -0.73 -2.79 5.17
C GLN A 128 -1.44 -1.70 5.98
N LEU A 129 -2.78 -1.72 6.06
CA LEU A 129 -3.57 -0.85 6.93
C LEU A 129 -3.51 -1.22 8.42
N GLY A 130 -2.86 -2.35 8.75
CA GLY A 130 -2.58 -2.81 10.10
C GLY A 130 -3.61 -3.77 10.68
N PHE A 131 -4.40 -4.42 9.84
CA PHE A 131 -5.15 -5.61 10.21
C PHE A 131 -4.21 -6.83 10.10
N ASP A 132 -3.69 -7.29 11.22
CA ASP A 132 -2.72 -8.40 11.31
C ASP A 132 -3.40 -9.73 11.71
N ASN A 133 -4.65 -9.68 12.17
CA ASN A 133 -5.53 -10.81 12.47
C ASN A 133 -6.25 -11.33 11.21
N ILE A 134 -5.58 -11.32 10.05
CA ILE A 134 -6.18 -11.70 8.77
C ILE A 134 -5.35 -12.79 8.08
N LYS A 135 -6.05 -13.76 7.48
CA LYS A 135 -5.46 -14.87 6.73
C LYS A 135 -6.20 -15.08 5.41
N ILE A 136 -5.61 -15.86 4.52
CA ILE A 136 -6.20 -16.32 3.27
C ILE A 136 -6.43 -17.82 3.38
N LEU A 137 -7.63 -18.24 3.03
CA LEU A 137 -8.01 -19.64 2.94
C LEU A 137 -7.38 -20.29 1.70
N ASN A 138 -6.66 -21.39 1.90
CA ASN A 138 -5.97 -22.12 0.84
C ASN A 138 -6.89 -23.14 0.15
N VAL A 139 -7.89 -22.66 -0.59
CA VAL A 139 -8.88 -23.49 -1.27
C VAL A 139 -9.15 -23.05 -2.70
N ALA A 140 -9.59 -24.00 -3.52
CA ALA A 140 -10.18 -23.74 -4.83
C ALA A 140 -11.71 -23.91 -4.70
N ALA A 141 -12.46 -22.85 -4.98
CA ALA A 141 -13.91 -22.85 -4.93
C ALA A 141 -14.49 -22.87 -6.36
N HIS A 142 -15.12 -23.98 -6.72
CA HIS A 142 -15.71 -24.21 -8.03
C HIS A 142 -17.23 -24.34 -7.88
N HIS A 143 -17.98 -23.71 -8.78
CA HIS A 143 -19.41 -23.97 -8.87
C HIS A 143 -19.62 -25.24 -9.70
N SER A 144 -20.36 -26.20 -9.14
CA SER A 144 -20.83 -27.37 -9.87
C SER A 144 -22.33 -27.50 -9.61
N GLU A 145 -23.11 -27.46 -10.68
CA GLU A 145 -24.57 -27.37 -10.63
C GLU A 145 -25.02 -26.18 -9.76
N ASN A 146 -25.66 -26.45 -8.61
CA ASN A 146 -26.14 -25.45 -7.65
C ASN A 146 -25.31 -25.38 -6.36
N ASN A 147 -24.20 -26.11 -6.25
CA ASN A 147 -23.40 -26.16 -5.03
C ASN A 147 -22.01 -25.54 -5.23
N LEU A 148 -21.43 -25.05 -4.13
CA LEU A 148 -20.02 -24.66 -4.09
C LEU A 148 -19.18 -25.87 -3.70
N LEU A 149 -18.37 -26.38 -4.63
CA LEU A 149 -17.35 -27.38 -4.34
C LEU A 149 -16.09 -26.65 -3.88
N VAL A 150 -15.65 -26.95 -2.65
CA VAL A 150 -14.44 -26.39 -2.06
C VAL A 150 -13.43 -27.52 -1.92
N ILE A 151 -12.33 -27.41 -2.65
CA ILE A 151 -11.23 -28.38 -2.62
C ILE A 151 -9.96 -27.70 -2.12
N LYS A 152 -9.02 -28.49 -1.61
CA LYS A 152 -7.70 -27.99 -1.21
C LYS A 152 -6.97 -27.43 -2.43
N TYR A 153 -6.35 -26.26 -2.28
CA TYR A 153 -5.53 -25.66 -3.34
C TYR A 153 -4.06 -26.04 -3.14
N ASP A 154 -3.49 -26.72 -4.13
CA ASP A 154 -2.06 -27.02 -4.13
C ASP A 154 -1.28 -25.80 -4.62
N LEU A 155 -0.62 -25.11 -3.69
CA LEU A 155 0.24 -23.98 -4.01
C LEU A 155 1.43 -24.45 -4.85
N GLU A 156 1.64 -23.77 -5.99
CA GLU A 156 2.81 -24.01 -6.83
C GLU A 156 4.08 -23.77 -6.01
N LYS A 157 4.87 -24.84 -5.84
CA LYS A 157 6.20 -24.75 -5.27
C LYS A 157 7.13 -24.21 -6.36
N PRO A 158 8.05 -23.28 -6.05
CA PRO A 158 8.99 -22.77 -7.04
C PRO A 158 9.77 -23.94 -7.66
N ILE A 159 9.58 -24.14 -8.97
CA ILE A 159 10.06 -25.33 -9.70
C ILE A 159 11.60 -25.31 -9.85
N PRO A 160 12.26 -24.14 -10.04
CA PRO A 160 13.72 -24.03 -9.90
C PRO A 160 14.12 -23.16 -8.70
N LYS A 161 15.25 -23.51 -8.07
CA LYS A 161 16.07 -22.54 -7.32
C LYS A 161 16.59 -21.53 -8.34
N TYR A 162 15.83 -20.47 -8.64
CA TYR A 162 16.27 -19.40 -9.56
C TYR A 162 17.67 -18.90 -9.22
N MET A 163 18.03 -18.86 -7.93
CA MET A 163 19.39 -18.57 -7.46
C MET A 163 20.46 -19.48 -8.10
N ASP A 164 20.19 -20.76 -8.33
CA ASP A 164 21.13 -21.68 -8.97
C ASP A 164 21.29 -21.41 -10.48
N ILE A 165 20.26 -20.86 -11.13
CA ILE A 165 20.33 -20.40 -12.52
C ILE A 165 21.15 -19.10 -12.63
N PHE A 166 21.02 -18.19 -11.64
CA PHE A 166 21.73 -16.91 -11.63
C PHE A 166 23.13 -16.95 -11.00
N LYS A 167 23.46 -17.98 -10.19
CA LYS A 167 24.81 -18.19 -9.63
C LYS A 167 25.93 -18.20 -10.68
N PRO A 168 25.83 -18.90 -11.82
CA PRO A 168 26.86 -18.88 -12.86
C PRO A 168 26.86 -17.59 -13.70
N ILE A 169 25.80 -16.79 -13.64
CA ILE A 169 25.65 -15.52 -14.39
C ILE A 169 26.03 -14.32 -13.53
N ALA A 170 26.14 -14.49 -12.21
CA ALA A 170 26.65 -13.47 -11.31
C ALA A 170 28.09 -13.15 -11.74
N PRO A 171 28.36 -11.96 -12.30
CA PRO A 171 29.72 -11.59 -12.66
C PRO A 171 30.58 -11.71 -11.39
N GLU A 172 31.67 -12.48 -11.49
CA GLU A 172 32.70 -12.57 -10.45
C GLU A 172 33.06 -11.16 -10.02
N LYS A 173 32.57 -10.78 -8.83
CA LYS A 173 32.79 -9.48 -8.22
C LYS A 173 32.65 -8.35 -9.25
N VAL A 174 31.43 -7.86 -9.46
CA VAL A 174 31.30 -6.44 -9.85
C VAL A 174 32.06 -5.69 -8.77
N ALA A 175 33.26 -5.21 -9.12
CA ALA A 175 34.05 -4.35 -8.27
C ALA A 175 33.06 -3.30 -7.78
N VAL A 176 32.88 -3.23 -6.46
CA VAL A 176 32.05 -2.23 -5.81
C VAL A 176 32.37 -0.92 -6.52
N ILE A 177 31.44 -0.43 -7.34
CA ILE A 177 31.61 0.86 -7.99
C ILE A 177 31.73 1.79 -6.80
N LYS A 178 32.96 2.25 -6.51
CA LYS A 178 33.21 3.25 -5.48
C LYS A 178 32.16 4.31 -5.77
N LYS A 179 31.27 4.58 -4.81
CA LYS A 179 30.35 5.72 -4.88
C LYS A 179 31.21 6.90 -5.32
N VAL A 180 31.06 7.30 -6.58
CA VAL A 180 31.68 8.52 -7.06
C VAL A 180 30.93 9.61 -6.32
N THR A 181 31.54 10.11 -5.25
CA THR A 181 31.10 11.34 -4.62
C THR A 181 30.87 12.36 -5.72
N PRO A 182 29.67 12.96 -5.83
CA PRO A 182 29.41 13.93 -6.88
C PRO A 182 30.48 15.01 -6.81
N LYS A 183 31.22 15.19 -7.92
CA LYS A 183 32.19 16.28 -8.05
C LYS A 183 31.43 17.59 -7.79
N PRO A 184 31.95 18.49 -6.93
CA PRO A 184 31.31 19.78 -6.71
C PRO A 184 31.11 20.47 -8.06
N PRO A 185 29.95 21.12 -8.29
CA PRO A 185 29.65 21.73 -9.57
C PRO A 185 30.74 22.74 -9.91
N ILE A 186 31.35 22.59 -11.08
CA ILE A 186 32.26 23.58 -11.63
C ILE A 186 31.48 24.90 -11.72
N LYS A 187 31.89 25.91 -10.96
CA LYS A 187 31.35 27.27 -11.08
C LYS A 187 31.63 27.73 -12.50
N VAL A 188 30.61 27.69 -13.36
CA VAL A 188 30.66 28.29 -14.68
C VAL A 188 30.77 29.79 -14.45
N VAL A 189 31.98 30.34 -14.53
CA VAL A 189 32.17 31.79 -14.56
C VAL A 189 31.50 32.27 -15.85
N PRO A 190 30.46 33.12 -15.78
CA PRO A 190 29.82 33.60 -16.99
C PRO A 190 30.85 34.41 -17.78
N LYS A 191 31.24 33.91 -18.96
CA LYS A 191 31.99 34.72 -19.94
C LYS A 191 31.14 35.96 -20.21
N LYS A 192 31.59 37.13 -19.75
CA LYS A 192 31.00 38.42 -20.13
C LYS A 192 30.95 38.47 -21.65
N LYS A 193 29.73 38.43 -22.22
CA LYS A 193 29.53 38.68 -23.65
C LYS A 193 30.11 40.06 -23.95
N LYS A 194 31.07 40.14 -24.88
CA LYS A 194 31.55 41.42 -25.40
C LYS A 194 30.32 42.17 -25.93
N LYS A 195 30.09 43.39 -25.44
CA LYS A 195 29.05 44.28 -25.99
C LYS A 195 29.30 44.41 -27.49
N LYS A 196 28.29 44.13 -28.30
CA LYS A 196 28.32 44.47 -29.73
C LYS A 196 28.57 45.98 -29.82
N ARG A 197 29.57 46.38 -30.62
CA ARG A 197 29.82 47.79 -30.91
C ARG A 197 28.55 48.36 -31.55
N LYS A 198 28.12 49.54 -31.10
CA LYS A 198 27.06 50.29 -31.77
C LYS A 198 27.55 50.61 -33.19
N PRO A 199 26.71 50.49 -34.22
CA PRO A 199 27.05 51.06 -35.52
C PRO A 199 27.12 52.58 -35.34
N GLU A 200 28.32 53.12 -35.55
CA GLU A 200 28.55 54.55 -35.76
C GLU A 200 27.89 54.90 -37.09
N GLY A 201 27.10 55.97 -37.09
CA GLY A 201 26.42 56.46 -38.28
C GLY A 201 27.39 57.16 -39.25
N GLY A 202 26.88 57.39 -40.46
CA GLY A 202 27.49 58.19 -41.54
C GLY A 202 27.42 57.42 -42.86
N CYS A 203 26.86 57.92 -43.97
CA CYS A 203 26.30 59.24 -44.32
C CYS A 203 24.88 59.10 -44.88
#